data_AF-A0A956L6X7-F1
#
_entry.id   AF-A0A956L6X7-F1
#
_cell.length_a   1.000
_cell.length_b   1.000
_cell.length_c   1.000
_cell.angle_alpha   90.00
_cell.angle_beta   90.00
_cell.angle_gamma   90.00
#
_symmetry.space_group_name_H-M   'P 1'
#
loop_
_entity.id
_entity.type
_entity.pdbx_description
1 polymer ?
#
loop_
_entity_poly.entity_id
_entity_poly.type
_entity_poly.pdbx_seq_one_letter_code
_entity_poly.pdbx_strand_id
1 'polypeptide(L)'
;GASSAQVAVAWVRAQGYRIIPIVGARKVAQLVDTLGTTTIELSSEHLAALDELSRPSLGFPHAFLGSGAVKDLVRGEIRTRLDGRPARG
;
A
#
# COMPACT_ATOMS: atom_id res chain seq x y z
N GLY A 1 4.83 -18.28 17.97
CA GLY A 1 3.87 -17.85 16.94
C GLY A 1 3.75 -16.34 16.96
N ALA A 2 3.30 -15.71 15.88
CA ALA A 2 3.12 -14.26 15.77
C ALA A 2 1.64 -13.87 15.78
N SER A 3 1.30 -12.69 16.28
CA SER A 3 -0.05 -12.15 16.20
C SER A 3 -0.39 -11.73 14.75
N SER A 4 -1.68 -11.68 14.39
CA SER A 4 -2.08 -11.19 13.06
C SER A 4 -1.64 -9.74 12.81
N ALA A 5 -1.63 -8.90 13.86
CA ALA A 5 -1.12 -7.54 13.77
C ALA A 5 0.38 -7.54 13.46
N GLN A 6 1.14 -8.42 14.11
CA GLN A 6 2.57 -8.53 13.88
C GLN A 6 2.89 -8.96 12.44
N VAL A 7 2.17 -9.96 11.92
CA VAL A 7 2.31 -10.44 10.54
C VAL A 7 1.95 -9.34 9.54
N ALA A 8 0.86 -8.62 9.76
CA ALA A 8 0.44 -7.53 8.87
C ALA A 8 1.49 -6.40 8.80
N VAL A 9 2.03 -5.96 9.94
CA VAL A 9 3.07 -4.92 9.96
C VAL A 9 4.39 -5.44 9.36
N ALA A 10 4.71 -6.73 9.54
CA ALA A 10 5.90 -7.35 8.92
C ALA A 10 5.79 -7.33 7.40
N TRP A 11 4.62 -7.68 6.87
CA TRP A 11 4.33 -7.64 5.45
C TRP A 11 4.43 -6.22 4.88
N VAL A 12 3.85 -5.22 5.55
CA VAL A 12 3.97 -3.81 5.11
C VAL A 12 5.43 -3.36 5.09
N ARG A 13 6.23 -3.72 6.11
CA ARG A 13 7.66 -3.39 6.18
C ARG A 13 8.46 -4.01 5.03
N ALA A 14 8.10 -5.24 4.62
CA ALA A 14 8.77 -5.95 3.53
C ALA A 14 8.59 -5.26 2.15
N GLN A 15 7.61 -4.36 2.00
CA GLN A 15 7.39 -3.59 0.77
C GLN A 15 8.44 -2.49 0.52
N GLY A 16 9.37 -2.30 1.47
CA GLY A 16 10.50 -1.37 1.41
C GLY A 16 10.17 0.04 1.87
N TYR A 17 11.12 0.97 1.68
CA TYR A 17 11.04 2.36 2.16
C TYR A 17 9.95 3.22 1.51
N ARG A 18 9.11 2.66 0.64
CA ARG A 18 7.95 3.34 0.05
C ARG A 18 6.80 3.51 1.03
N ILE A 19 6.80 2.77 2.14
CA ILE A 19 5.70 2.75 3.12
C ILE A 19 6.28 2.83 4.53
N ILE A 20 5.77 3.78 5.33
CA ILE A 20 6.04 3.88 6.76
C ILE A 20 4.70 3.69 7.48
N PRO A 21 4.44 2.53 8.10
CA PRO A 21 3.17 2.28 8.78
C PRO A 21 3.04 3.13 10.04
N ILE A 22 1.91 3.83 10.18
CA ILE A 22 1.54 4.54 11.41
C ILE A 22 0.75 3.57 12.30
N VAL A 23 1.29 3.25 13.48
CA VAL A 23 0.69 2.28 14.40
C VAL A 23 -0.25 2.98 15.39
N GLY A 24 -1.56 2.73 15.23
CA GLY A 24 -2.59 3.25 16.13
C GLY A 24 -2.87 2.31 17.32
N ALA A 25 -2.04 2.35 18.36
CA ALA A 25 -2.28 1.58 19.60
C ALA A 25 -3.09 2.39 20.63
N ARG A 26 -4.14 1.80 21.22
CA ARG A 26 -4.93 2.42 22.31
C ARG A 26 -4.55 1.89 23.70
N LYS A 27 -3.82 0.78 23.75
CA LYS A 27 -3.31 0.16 24.98
C LYS A 27 -1.81 -0.13 24.81
N VAL A 28 -1.05 -0.02 25.89
CA VAL A 28 0.41 -0.30 25.90
C VAL A 28 0.71 -1.71 25.37
N ALA A 29 -0.10 -2.71 25.74
CA ALA A 29 0.07 -4.08 25.27
C ALA A 29 0.03 -4.20 23.72
N GLN A 30 -0.76 -3.38 23.02
CA GLN A 30 -0.83 -3.38 21.55
C GLN A 30 0.43 -2.78 20.92
N LEU A 31 1.00 -1.75 21.56
CA LEU A 31 2.27 -1.17 21.13
C LEU A 31 3.40 -2.19 21.30
N VAL A 32 3.46 -2.84 22.45
CA VAL A 32 4.44 -3.90 22.73
C VAL A 32 4.31 -5.05 21.73
N ASP A 33 3.08 -5.49 21.43
CA ASP A 33 2.84 -6.52 20.41
C ASP A 33 3.38 -6.07 19.04
N THR A 34 3.08 -4.84 18.63
CA THR A 34 3.54 -4.30 17.34
C THR A 34 5.06 -4.17 17.25
N LEU A 35 5.75 -3.85 18.35
CA LEU A 35 7.22 -3.82 18.38
C LEU A 35 7.83 -5.20 18.10
N GLY A 36 7.14 -6.28 18.48
CA GLY A 36 7.56 -7.65 18.19
C GLY A 36 7.61 -7.98 16.69
N THR A 37 6.99 -7.17 15.82
CA THR A 37 7.14 -7.29 14.37
C THR A 37 8.58 -7.16 13.89
N THR A 38 9.43 -6.43 14.61
CA THR A 38 10.83 -6.18 14.22
C THR A 38 11.67 -7.46 14.11
N THR A 39 11.28 -8.53 14.80
CA THR A 39 11.96 -9.83 14.78
C THR A 39 11.35 -10.82 13.80
N ILE A 40 10.30 -10.43 13.07
CA ILE A 40 9.64 -11.29 12.09
C ILE A 40 10.25 -11.10 10.71
N GLU A 41 10.62 -12.22 10.11
CA GLU A 41 10.96 -12.36 8.70
C GLU A 41 9.94 -13.28 8.03
N LEU A 42 9.36 -12.82 6.92
CA LEU A 42 8.44 -13.59 6.11
C LEU A 42 9.20 -14.22 4.95
N SER A 43 8.99 -15.52 4.70
CA SER A 43 9.54 -16.18 3.52
C SER A 43 8.92 -15.60 2.24
N SER A 44 9.55 -15.84 1.10
CA SER A 44 9.00 -15.49 -0.21
C SER A 44 7.60 -16.06 -0.45
N GLU A 45 7.35 -17.27 0.05
CA GLU A 45 6.05 -17.93 -0.06
C GLU A 45 4.98 -17.22 0.77
N HIS A 46 5.30 -16.83 2.01
CA HIS A 46 4.40 -16.04 2.85
C HIS A 46 4.10 -14.68 2.23
N LEU A 47 5.12 -14.00 1.69
CA LEU A 47 4.96 -12.71 1.03
C LEU A 47 4.05 -12.82 -0.19
N ALA A 48 4.28 -13.81 -1.06
CA ALA A 48 3.44 -14.03 -2.24
C ALA A 48 1.97 -14.31 -1.87
N ALA A 49 1.73 -15.14 -0.84
CA ALA A 49 0.39 -15.44 -0.37
C ALA A 49 -0.32 -14.19 0.19
N LEU A 50 0.40 -13.38 0.98
CA LEU A 50 -0.15 -12.15 1.57
C LEU A 50 -0.38 -11.08 0.52
N ASP A 51 0.49 -10.95 -0.48
CA ASP A 51 0.32 -10.03 -1.60
C ASP A 51 -0.95 -10.36 -2.38
N GLU A 52 -1.14 -11.64 -2.74
CA GLU A 52 -2.34 -12.06 -3.49
C GLU A 52 -3.63 -11.80 -2.70
N LEU A 53 -3.65 -12.19 -1.43
CA LEU A 53 -4.81 -11.99 -0.54
C LEU A 53 -5.13 -10.51 -0.27
N SER A 54 -4.11 -9.64 -0.26
CA SER A 54 -4.26 -8.22 0.12
C SER A 54 -4.50 -7.30 -1.07
N ARG A 55 -4.54 -7.81 -2.31
CA ARG A 55 -4.76 -6.99 -3.50
C ARG A 55 -6.14 -6.30 -3.46
N PRO A 56 -6.20 -4.95 -3.46
CA PRO A 56 -7.47 -4.26 -3.44
C PRO A 56 -8.20 -4.42 -4.78
N SER A 57 -9.50 -4.74 -4.73
CA SER A 57 -10.40 -4.54 -5.86
C SER A 57 -10.84 -3.07 -5.87
N LEU A 58 -10.42 -2.32 -6.89
CA LEU A 58 -10.69 -0.88 -6.95
C LEU A 58 -12.19 -0.55 -7.08
N GLY A 59 -12.99 -1.43 -7.70
CA GLY A 59 -14.45 -1.29 -7.77
C GLY A 59 -14.95 0.09 -8.24
N PHE A 60 -16.19 0.43 -7.92
CA PHE A 60 -16.74 1.78 -8.09
C PHE A 60 -16.52 2.62 -6.81
N PRO A 61 -16.17 3.92 -6.88
CA PRO A 61 -15.98 4.74 -8.08
C PRO A 61 -14.55 4.70 -8.64
N HIS A 62 -13.58 4.02 -8.02
CA HIS A 62 -12.17 4.13 -8.42
C HIS A 62 -11.91 3.65 -9.86
N ALA A 63 -12.55 2.56 -10.30
CA ALA A 63 -12.47 2.09 -11.68
C ALA A 63 -13.14 3.06 -12.66
N PHE A 64 -14.31 3.62 -12.29
CA PHE A 64 -15.01 4.62 -13.09
C PHE A 64 -14.18 5.90 -13.26
N LEU A 65 -13.69 6.48 -12.16
CA LEU A 65 -12.78 7.64 -12.14
C LEU A 65 -11.44 7.34 -12.82
N GLY A 66 -11.04 6.08 -12.86
CA GLY A 66 -9.85 5.58 -13.55
C GLY A 66 -9.98 5.53 -15.07
N SER A 67 -11.21 5.55 -15.62
CA SER A 67 -11.46 5.44 -17.06
C SER A 67 -10.96 6.65 -17.85
N GLY A 68 -10.59 6.44 -19.12
CA GLY A 68 -10.09 7.51 -20.00
C GLY A 68 -11.10 8.66 -20.14
N ALA A 69 -12.34 8.33 -20.51
CA ALA A 69 -13.42 9.31 -20.68
C ALA A 69 -13.64 10.18 -19.44
N VAL A 70 -13.64 9.60 -18.24
CA VAL A 70 -13.81 10.37 -16.99
C VAL A 70 -12.57 11.20 -16.67
N LYS A 71 -11.36 10.66 -16.89
CA LYS A 71 -10.12 11.41 -16.71
C LYS A 71 -10.01 12.61 -17.65
N ASP A 72 -10.52 12.48 -18.87
CA ASP A 72 -10.50 13.53 -19.90
C ASP A 72 -11.55 14.62 -19.59
N LEU A 73 -12.74 14.21 -19.14
CA LEU A 73 -13.77 15.14 -18.66
C LEU A 73 -13.29 15.97 -17.46
N VAL A 74 -12.69 15.33 -16.44
CA VAL A 74 -12.29 15.99 -15.20
C VAL A 74 -11.09 16.92 -15.40
N ARG A 75 -10.15 16.58 -16.29
CA ARG A 75 -8.91 17.36 -16.49
C ARG A 75 -8.94 18.30 -17.70
N GLY A 76 -9.96 18.20 -18.55
CA GLY A 76 -10.10 19.02 -19.77
C GLY A 76 -8.88 18.96 -20.70
N GLU A 77 -8.73 19.97 -21.55
CA GLU A 77 -7.65 20.09 -22.56
C GLU A 77 -6.22 20.23 -21.98
N ILE A 78 -6.04 20.27 -20.65
CA ILE A 78 -4.74 20.50 -20.02
C ILE A 78 -3.85 19.24 -20.08
N ARG A 79 -4.43 18.04 -20.28
CA ARG A 79 -3.67 16.77 -20.28
C ARG A 79 -2.55 16.75 -21.32
N THR A 80 -2.83 17.21 -22.54
CA THR A 80 -1.85 17.23 -23.65
C THR A 80 -0.70 18.21 -23.45
N ARG A 81 -0.83 19.15 -22.50
CA ARG A 81 0.21 20.15 -22.17
C ARG A 81 1.14 19.70 -21.03
N LEU A 82 0.79 18.64 -20.29
CA LEU A 82 1.56 18.17 -19.12
C LEU A 82 2.53 17.02 -19.45
N ASP A 83 2.28 16.24 -20.50
CA ASP A 83 3.09 15.07 -20.87
C ASP A 83 4.45 15.45 -21.51
N GLY A 84 4.79 16.74 -21.60
CA GLY A 84 6.01 17.27 -22.22
C GLY A 84 7.20 17.50 -21.29
N ARG A 85 7.24 16.94 -20.06
CA ARG A 85 8.38 17.15 -19.15
C ARG A 85 9.44 16.04 -19.33
N PRO A 86 10.61 16.31 -19.94
CA PRO A 86 11.68 15.31 -19.99
C PRO A 86 12.14 14.99 -18.57
N ALA A 87 12.32 13.69 -18.28
CA ALA A 87 12.92 13.23 -17.05
C ALA A 87 14.30 13.90 -16.89
N ARG A 88 14.48 14.67 -15.82
CA ARG A 88 15.81 15.17 -15.45
C ARG A 88 16.63 13.96 -14.99
N GLY A 89 17.80 13.79 -15.62
CA GLY A 89 18.80 12.80 -15.23
C GLY A 89 19.44 13.08 -13.88
#